data_AF-A0A527ID36-F1
#
_entry.id   AF-A0A527ID36-F1
#
_cell.length_a   1.000
_cell.length_b   1.000
_cell.length_c   1.000
_cell.angle_alpha   90.00
_cell.angle_beta   90.00
_cell.angle_gamma   90.00
#
_symmetry.space_group_name_H-M   'P 1'
#
loop_
_entity.id
_entity.type
_entity.pdbx_description
1 polymer ?
#
loop_
_entity_poly.entity_id
_entity_poly.type
_entity_poly.pdbx_seq_one_letter_code
_entity_poly.pdbx_strand_id
1 'polypeptide(L)' 'MQNVAERLIAVAGQSAEMEAWISRQLYAGQKPSQILAELGQGGFDRACAALANVHTRLALASAFTFALTFVSVAVGLR' A
#
# COMPACT_ATOMS: atom_id res chain seq x y z
N MET A 1 14.61 -6.31 -28.92
CA MET A 1 15.00 -6.06 -27.51
C MET A 1 13.84 -5.36 -26.84
N GLN A 2 13.08 -6.02 -25.96
CA GLN A 2 12.04 -5.32 -25.19
C GLN A 2 12.72 -4.38 -24.21
N ASN A 3 12.40 -3.09 -24.30
CA ASN A 3 13.04 -2.07 -23.49
C ASN A 3 12.51 -2.13 -22.04
N VAL A 4 13.27 -1.62 -21.07
CA VAL A 4 12.90 -1.60 -19.64
C VAL A 4 11.53 -0.95 -19.44
N ALA A 5 11.24 0.09 -20.21
CA ALA A 5 9.95 0.78 -20.21
C ALA A 5 8.78 -0.11 -20.66
N GLU A 6 8.94 -0.91 -21.73
CA GLU A 6 7.88 -1.81 -22.20
C GLU A 6 7.55 -2.89 -21.17
N ARG A 7 8.56 -3.44 -20.48
CA ARG A 7 8.33 -4.39 -19.38
C ARG A 7 7.58 -3.74 -18.22
N LEU A 8 7.90 -2.50 -17.87
CA LEU A 8 7.15 -1.78 -16.82
C LEU A 8 5.71 -1.50 -17.21
N ILE A 9 5.47 -1.11 -18.46
CA ILE A 9 4.12 -0.87 -18.99
C ILE A 9 3.31 -2.18 -18.97
N ALA A 10 3.91 -3.29 -19.41
CA ALA A 10 3.27 -4.59 -19.39
C ALA A 10 2.90 -5.05 -17.96
N VAL A 11 3.75 -4.74 -16.97
CA VAL A 11 3.50 -5.06 -15.56
C VAL A 11 2.46 -4.11 -14.94
N ALA A 12 2.53 -2.81 -15.25
CA ALA A 12 1.54 -1.82 -14.81
C ALA A 12 0.13 -2.18 -15.34
N GLY A 13 0.04 -2.68 -16.58
CA GLY A 13 -1.23 -3.12 -17.17
C GLY A 13 -1.85 -4.37 -16.55
N GLN A 14 -1.19 -5.07 -15.63
CA GLN A 14 -1.75 -6.25 -14.96
C GLN A 14 -2.75 -5.89 -13.85
N SER A 15 -2.57 -4.74 -13.18
CA SER A 15 -3.44 -4.31 -12.08
C SER A 15 -3.27 -2.82 -11.78
N ALA A 16 -4.37 -2.15 -11.45
CA ALA A 16 -4.38 -0.74 -11.02
C ALA A 16 -3.53 -0.49 -9.75
N GLU A 17 -3.43 -1.47 -8.86
CA GLU A 17 -2.60 -1.38 -7.65
C GLU A 17 -1.10 -1.40 -8.00
N MET A 18 -0.74 -2.20 -9.00
CA MET A 18 0.63 -2.33 -9.46
C MET A 18 1.08 -1.07 -10.20
N GLU A 19 0.20 -0.49 -11.02
CA GLU A 19 0.41 0.83 -11.61
C GLU A 19 0.63 1.90 -10.52
N ALA A 20 -0.25 1.98 -9.51
CA ALA A 20 -0.14 2.97 -8.44
C ALA A 20 1.16 2.81 -7.62
N TRP A 21 1.62 1.58 -7.39
CA TRP A 21 2.90 1.32 -6.72
C TRP A 21 4.09 1.74 -7.59
N ILE A 22 4.09 1.41 -8.89
CA ILE A 22 5.14 1.83 -9.83
C ILE A 22 5.21 3.36 -9.89
N SER A 23 4.06 4.05 -9.97
CA SER A 23 4.01 5.51 -9.96
C SER A 23 4.64 6.10 -8.71
N ARG A 24 4.38 5.54 -7.51
CA ARG A 24 5.02 6.02 -6.26
C ARG A 24 6.53 5.88 -6.30
N GLN A 25 7.05 4.77 -6.82
CA GLN A 25 8.50 4.57 -6.92
C GLN A 25 9.14 5.52 -7.93
N LEU A 26 8.45 5.81 -9.04
CA LEU A 26 8.89 6.82 -9.99
C LEU A 26 8.93 8.22 -9.37
N TYR A 27 7.90 8.61 -8.59
CA TYR A 27 7.90 9.87 -7.85
C TYR A 27 8.98 9.93 -6.76
N ALA A 28 9.33 8.79 -6.16
CA ALA A 28 10.43 8.67 -5.22
C ALA A 28 11.82 8.74 -5.89
N GLY A 29 11.88 8.89 -7.22
CA GLY A 29 13.12 8.99 -7.98
C GLY A 29 13.85 7.66 -8.19
N GLN A 30 13.17 6.52 -7.96
CA GLN A 30 13.76 5.22 -8.27
C GLN A 30 13.92 5.02 -9.78
N LYS A 31 15.00 4.33 -10.16
CA LYS A 31 15.25 4.00 -11.57
C LYS A 31 14.30 2.89 -12.04
N PRO A 32 13.74 2.98 -13.25
CA PRO A 32 12.89 1.95 -13.86
C PRO A 32 13.44 0.52 -13.77
N SER A 33 14.75 0.34 -13.93
CA SER A 33 15.42 -0.97 -13.83
C SER A 33 15.43 -1.52 -12.40
N GLN A 34 15.55 -0.65 -11.40
CA GLN A 34 15.48 -1.01 -9.98
C GLN A 34 14.07 -1.43 -9.59
N ILE A 35 13.05 -0.69 -10.05
CA ILE A 35 11.64 -1.01 -9.83
C ILE A 35 11.31 -2.42 -10.36
N LEU A 36 11.79 -2.77 -11.56
CA LEU A 36 11.62 -4.12 -12.11
C LEU A 36 12.36 -5.21 -11.31
N ALA A 37 13.55 -4.92 -10.80
CA ALA A 37 14.28 -5.87 -9.95
C ALA A 37 13.54 -6.13 -8.64
N GLU A 38 13.00 -5.08 -8.03
CA GLU A 38 12.22 -5.14 -6.78
C GLU A 38 10.89 -5.87 -6.98
N LEU A 39 10.23 -5.67 -8.13
CA LEU A 39 9.06 -6.45 -8.57
C LEU A 39 9.38 -7.95 -8.68
N GLY A 40 10.49 -8.31 -9.33
CA GLY A 40 10.92 -9.71 -9.47
C GLY A 40 11.25 -10.39 -8.14
N GLN A 41 11.53 -9.62 -7.09
CA GLN A 41 11.81 -10.12 -5.74
C GLN A 41 10.59 -10.11 -4.80
N GLY A 42 9.40 -9.79 -5.33
CA GLY A 42 8.16 -9.72 -4.54
C GLY A 42 8.06 -8.48 -3.64
N GLY A 43 8.75 -7.38 -3.98
CA GLY A 43 8.68 -6.13 -3.23
C GLY A 43 7.28 -5.52 -3.19
N PHE A 44 6.53 -5.64 -4.29
CA PHE A 44 5.12 -5.23 -4.37
C PHE A 44 4.24 -6.00 -3.37
N ASP A 45 4.42 -7.31 -3.28
CA ASP A 45 3.63 -8.18 -2.40
C ASP A 45 3.85 -7.82 -0.92
N ARG A 46 5.12 -7.56 -0.54
CA ARG A 46 5.46 -7.07 0.80
C ARG A 46 4.88 -5.69 1.08
N ALA A 47 4.89 -4.78 0.10
CA ALA A 47 4.30 -3.45 0.24
C ALA A 47 2.77 -3.53 0.44
N CYS A 48 2.09 -4.41 -0.32
CA CYS A 48 0.67 -4.70 -0.14
C CYS A 48 0.39 -5.34 1.23
N ALA A 49 1.17 -6.33 1.66
CA ALA A 49 1.02 -6.96 2.96
C ALA A 49 1.23 -5.97 4.12
N ALA A 50 2.23 -5.08 4.00
CA ALA A 50 2.47 -4.03 4.98
C ALA A 50 1.31 -3.02 5.04
N LEU A 51 0.81 -2.58 3.88
CA LEU A 51 -0.34 -1.67 3.80
C LEU A 51 -1.62 -2.30 4.37
N ALA A 52 -1.89 -3.57 4.06
CA ALA A 52 -3.04 -4.30 4.58
C ALA A 52 -3.00 -4.41 6.11
N ASN A 53 -1.83 -4.71 6.68
CA ASN A 53 -1.63 -4.78 8.12
C ASN A 53 -1.80 -3.42 8.81
N VAL A 54 -1.28 -2.35 8.20
CA VAL A 54 -1.48 -0.98 8.72
C VAL A 54 -2.96 -0.62 8.69
N HIS A 55 -3.67 -0.89 7.60
CA HIS A 55 -5.08 -0.57 7.47
C HIS A 55 -5.95 -1.32 8.49
N THR A 56 -5.69 -2.60 8.72
CA THR A 56 -6.40 -3.39 9.75
C THR A 56 -6.14 -2.88 11.15
N ARG A 57 -4.89 -2.52 11.50
CA ARG A 57 -4.57 -1.93 12.80
C ARG A 57 -5.21 -0.55 12.97
N LEU A 58 -5.23 0.27 11.93
CA LEU A 58 -5.88 1.58 11.95
C LEU A 58 -7.40 1.44 12.13
N ALA A 59 -8.02 0.50 11.41
CA ALA A 59 -9.45 0.23 11.51
C ALA A 59 -9.84 -0.31 12.90
N LEU A 60 -9.03 -1.20 13.48
CA LEU A 60 -9.24 -1.69 14.84
C LEU A 60 -9.10 -0.55 15.86
N ALA A 61 -8.06 0.27 15.73
CA ALA A 61 -7.81 1.40 16.63
C ALA A 61 -8.90 2.47 16.52
N SER A 62 -9.38 2.77 15.31
CA SER A 62 -10.46 3.74 15.09
C SER A 62 -11.79 3.24 15.65
N ALA A 63 -12.13 1.97 15.42
CA ALA A 63 -13.31 1.34 16.00
C ALA A 63 -13.26 1.33 17.54
N PHE A 64 -12.09 1.01 18.12
CA PHE A 64 -11.92 1.00 19.57
C PHE A 64 -12.05 2.41 20.17
N THR A 65 -11.41 3.41 19.57
CA THR A 65 -11.51 4.80 20.02
C THR A 65 -12.95 5.30 19.96
N PHE A 66 -13.66 4.97 18.87
CA PHE A 66 -15.09 5.31 18.73
C PHE A 66 -15.95 4.62 19.79
N ALA A 67 -15.77 3.32 20.00
CA ALA A 67 -16.51 2.55 21.01
C ALA A 67 -16.23 3.08 22.43
N LEU A 68 -14.99 3.41 22.75
CA LEU A 68 -14.59 3.91 24.06
C LEU A 68 -15.15 5.31 24.33
N THR A 69 -15.20 6.16 23.30
CA THR A 69 -15.87 7.47 23.35
C THR A 69 -17.37 7.29 23.62
N PHE A 70 -18.01 6.37 22.89
CA PHE A 70 -19.44 6.08 23.05
C PHE A 70 -19.77 5.56 24.45
N VAL A 71 -18.96 4.62 24.97
CA VAL A 71 -19.13 4.08 26.35
C VAL A 71 -18.91 5.16 27.40
N SER A 72 -17.90 6.02 27.24
CA SER A 72 -17.63 7.11 28.19
C SER A 72 -18.81 8.09 28.28
N VAL A 73 -19.43 8.40 27.13
CA VAL A 73 -20.64 9.24 27.06
C VAL A 73 -21.87 8.51 27.62
N ALA A 74 -22.05 7.23 27.30
CA ALA A 74 -23.24 6.45 27.69
C ALA A 74 -23.25 6.05 29.17
N VAL A 75 -22.09 5.77 29.76
CA VAL A 75 -21.95 5.45 31.19
C VAL A 75 -22.05 6.72 32.05
N GLY A 76 -21.97 7.91 31.44
CA GLY A 76 -22.10 9.17 32.15
C GLY A 76 -21.01 9.34 33.22
N LEU A 77 -19.77 8.97 32.89
CA LEU A 77 -18.61 9.38 33.68
C LEU A 77 -18.49 10.90 33.54
N ARG A 78 -19.17 11.61 34.43
CA ARG A 78 -19.12 13.04 34.63
C ARG A 78 -18.63 13.32 36.04
#